data_AF-A0A1G1KMR4-F1
#
_entry.id   AF-A0A1G1KMR4-F1
#
_cell.length_a   1.000
_cell.length_b   1.000
_cell.length_c   1.000
_cell.angle_alpha   90.00
_cell.angle_beta   90.00
_cell.angle_gamma   90.00
#
_symmetry.space_group_name_H-M   'P 1'
#
loop_
_entity.id
_entity.type
_entity.pdbx_description
1 polymer ?
#
loop_
_entity_poly.entity_id
_entity_poly.type
_entity_poly.pdbx_seq_one_letter_code
_entity_poly.pdbx_strand_id
1 'polypeptide(L)'
;MRKIAMSVIALTMLLSFIDFTPLRAQGAWVSKEGAVKNSELKAAIFNNDALYIATRNALYKARDLKERWEPVFSLPQGGSNEINCIAGRSKVIFLGTKRGLFKSEDYGARWRNVFRTILPDKNNITCIELSNHSRDRMLIGTRKGIFLSDDLADTWLDISGGLKDAPVKCLALNKELVYAGTESGLYVMRPGAEGWQRAFVKSAGEKNETEEIEEHDYEESEKYTSIHSIAINDNRVYITFDKDILYSDDSGKSWNNFPCAGLKGVINYLMIPAKNKSMFCATDKGVFEFINEKSRWLELYKGMAKSLNVSRVIFGSEDEKTLLAVTDKGMYSFEAGDYLMDKYPDIEMSLKTLKIALDGEPAFKELQQAAIRYAEVSPEKIKRWRSEARARALLPKVSCGLSKNRSDTYEIYTSAAKDYVIKGPDDTSDGWNVGLSWELGDLIWSDDQTNIDVRSRLMVQLRNDILDDLRRAYYERKRLQFELMTNPSKDMGAKFEKESRLQELTQAIDDLTGNYLSGHIRKVEAK
;
A
#
# COMPACT_ATOMS: atom_id res chain seq x y z
N MET A 1 -41.11 25.33 24.38
CA MET A 1 -41.01 26.28 23.24
C MET A 1 -39.60 26.88 23.30
N ARG A 2 -38.59 26.29 22.65
CA ARG A 2 -38.37 26.27 21.19
C ARG A 2 -38.57 27.67 20.59
N LYS A 3 -37.53 28.53 20.64
CA LYS A 3 -37.24 29.55 19.60
C LYS A 3 -35.99 30.43 19.79
N ILE A 4 -35.19 30.30 20.85
CA ILE A 4 -34.02 31.20 21.03
C ILE A 4 -32.65 30.50 20.92
N ALA A 5 -32.55 29.18 21.08
CA ALA A 5 -31.28 28.44 20.88
C ALA A 5 -31.01 28.02 19.42
N MET A 6 -31.83 28.45 18.46
CA MET A 6 -31.72 28.08 17.04
C MET A 6 -31.02 29.15 16.17
N SER A 7 -30.53 30.25 16.76
CA SER A 7 -29.97 31.39 16.00
C SER A 7 -28.45 31.54 16.09
N VAL A 8 -27.74 30.75 16.90
CA VAL A 8 -26.27 30.85 17.04
C VAL A 8 -25.53 29.73 16.29
N ILE A 9 -26.19 28.61 15.98
CA ILE A 9 -25.59 27.50 15.20
C ILE A 9 -25.79 27.69 13.68
N ALA A 10 -26.70 28.59 13.27
CA ALA A 10 -26.91 28.91 11.85
C ALA A 10 -25.89 29.91 11.27
N LEU A 11 -25.04 30.53 12.11
CA LEU A 11 -24.08 31.57 11.67
C LEU A 11 -22.63 31.08 11.57
N THR A 12 -22.30 29.87 12.03
CA THR A 12 -21.00 29.23 11.80
C THR A 12 -21.00 28.29 10.59
N MET A 13 -22.17 28.03 9.99
CA MET A 13 -22.33 27.24 8.75
C MET A 13 -22.28 28.08 7.45
N LEU A 14 -22.10 29.40 7.53
CA LEU A 14 -21.91 30.24 6.36
C LEU A 14 -20.62 31.06 6.50
N LEU A 15 -19.61 30.63 5.74
CA LEU A 15 -18.36 31.34 5.41
C LEU A 15 -17.19 31.22 6.40
N SER A 16 -16.51 30.06 6.40
CA SER A 16 -15.04 29.92 6.55
C SER A 16 -14.67 28.43 6.63
N PHE A 17 -13.90 27.78 5.77
CA PHE A 17 -13.28 28.13 4.50
C PHE A 17 -13.34 26.85 3.67
N ILE A 18 -13.59 27.04 2.39
CA ILE A 18 -13.36 26.15 1.28
C ILE A 18 -12.11 25.28 1.52
N ASP A 19 -12.28 24.04 1.97
CA ASP A 19 -11.25 23.03 1.76
C ASP A 19 -11.51 22.37 0.42
N PHE A 20 -10.85 22.98 -0.55
CA PHE A 20 -10.54 22.45 -1.86
C PHE A 20 -9.84 21.09 -1.66
N THR A 21 -10.60 20.01 -1.48
CA THR A 21 -10.07 18.72 -1.90
C THR A 21 -10.20 18.73 -3.42
N PRO A 22 -9.11 18.65 -4.18
CA PRO A 22 -9.22 18.69 -5.61
C PRO A 22 -10.14 17.53 -6.00
N LEU A 23 -11.24 17.86 -6.69
CA LEU A 23 -11.73 16.99 -7.74
C LEU A 23 -10.45 16.48 -8.41
N ARG A 24 -10.24 15.15 -8.48
CA ARG A 24 -9.16 14.62 -9.31
C ARG A 24 -9.58 14.98 -10.73
N ALA A 25 -9.30 16.23 -11.12
CA ALA A 25 -9.36 16.67 -12.47
C ALA A 25 -8.41 15.71 -13.14
N GLN A 26 -8.97 14.70 -13.81
CA GLN A 26 -8.20 13.95 -14.77
C GLN A 26 -7.72 15.02 -15.73
N GLY A 27 -6.50 15.53 -15.50
CA GLY A 27 -5.84 16.41 -16.44
C GLY A 27 -6.01 15.76 -17.80
N ALA A 28 -6.58 16.48 -18.74
CA ALA A 28 -6.56 15.99 -20.10
C ALA A 28 -5.14 16.22 -20.61
N TRP A 29 -4.59 15.24 -21.31
CA TRP A 29 -3.40 15.48 -22.10
C TRP A 29 -3.72 16.56 -23.12
N VAL A 30 -2.94 17.65 -23.08
CA VAL A 30 -3.09 18.76 -24.01
C VAL A 30 -2.06 18.57 -25.11
N SER A 31 -2.54 18.53 -26.36
CA SER A 31 -1.65 18.52 -27.52
C SER A 31 -0.83 19.81 -27.54
N LYS A 32 0.49 19.69 -27.71
CA LYS A 32 1.37 20.84 -27.88
C LYS A 32 1.57 21.07 -29.36
N GLU A 33 0.55 21.68 -29.98
CA GLU A 33 0.60 22.20 -31.34
C GLU A 33 1.57 23.39 -31.40
N GLY A 34 2.85 23.10 -31.65
CA GLY A 34 3.90 24.12 -31.72
C GLY A 34 5.31 23.53 -31.80
N ALA A 35 5.51 22.31 -31.30
CA ALA A 35 6.84 21.71 -31.20
C ALA A 35 7.44 21.32 -32.55
N VAL A 36 6.75 20.43 -33.27
CA VAL A 36 7.01 20.07 -34.66
C VAL A 36 5.71 19.45 -35.17
N LYS A 37 4.94 20.17 -35.99
CA LYS A 37 3.59 19.71 -36.39
C LYS A 37 3.69 18.50 -37.32
N ASN A 38 2.93 17.44 -37.03
CA ASN A 38 2.81 16.23 -37.87
C ASN A 38 4.14 15.54 -38.21
N SER A 39 5.16 15.65 -37.36
CA SER A 39 6.40 14.90 -37.52
C SER A 39 6.47 13.74 -36.52
N GLU A 40 6.94 12.60 -36.99
CA GLU A 40 7.27 11.47 -36.13
C GLU A 40 8.39 11.87 -35.15
N LEU A 41 8.06 11.91 -33.86
CA LEU A 41 9.01 12.19 -32.79
C LEU A 41 9.66 10.87 -32.34
N LYS A 42 10.98 10.81 -32.43
CA LYS A 42 11.75 9.58 -32.15
C LYS A 42 12.21 9.51 -30.70
N ALA A 43 12.69 10.61 -30.16
CA ALA A 43 13.22 10.65 -28.81
C ALA A 43 13.11 12.06 -28.22
N ALA A 44 13.03 12.14 -26.91
CA ALA A 44 13.08 13.42 -26.19
C ALA A 44 13.81 13.23 -24.87
N ILE A 45 14.41 14.32 -24.39
CA ILE A 45 14.98 14.45 -23.04
C ILE A 45 14.71 15.85 -22.49
N PHE A 46 14.66 15.94 -21.17
CA PHE A 46 14.79 17.19 -20.44
C PHE A 46 16.20 17.27 -19.86
N ASN A 47 16.92 18.35 -20.12
CA ASN A 47 18.29 18.52 -19.67
C ASN A 47 18.61 20.01 -19.44
N ASN A 48 18.97 20.37 -18.21
CA ASN A 48 19.39 21.72 -17.81
C ASN A 48 18.36 22.80 -18.21
N ASP A 49 17.13 22.66 -17.72
CA ASP A 49 16.00 23.59 -17.97
C ASP A 49 15.63 23.79 -19.43
N ALA A 50 15.96 22.82 -20.28
CA ALA A 50 15.58 22.80 -21.68
C ALA A 50 15.09 21.42 -22.10
N LEU A 51 14.07 21.44 -22.93
CA LEU A 51 13.54 20.27 -23.63
C LEU A 51 14.22 20.12 -24.97
N TYR A 52 14.63 18.90 -25.27
CA TYR A 52 15.20 18.51 -26.55
C TYR A 52 14.33 17.44 -27.18
N ILE A 53 13.89 17.68 -28.42
CA ILE A 53 13.02 16.76 -29.16
C ILE A 53 13.66 16.41 -30.50
N ALA A 54 13.92 15.12 -30.69
CA ALA A 54 14.45 14.57 -31.91
C ALA A 54 13.30 14.09 -32.81
N THR A 55 13.27 14.63 -34.02
CA THR A 55 12.56 14.04 -35.16
C THR A 55 13.47 13.05 -35.88
N ARG A 56 13.00 12.46 -36.99
CA ARG A 56 13.84 11.63 -37.86
C ARG A 56 15.16 12.31 -38.27
N ASN A 57 15.15 13.61 -38.58
CA ASN A 57 16.28 14.29 -39.23
C ASN A 57 16.81 15.51 -38.48
N ALA A 58 16.11 16.02 -37.47
CA ALA A 58 16.48 17.24 -36.78
C ALA A 58 16.23 17.16 -35.28
N LEU A 59 17.07 17.84 -34.52
CA LEU A 59 16.90 18.08 -33.08
C LEU A 59 16.44 19.51 -32.87
N TYR A 60 15.38 19.66 -32.09
CA TYR A 60 14.85 20.94 -31.65
C TYR A 60 15.04 21.12 -30.16
N LYS A 61 15.21 22.37 -29.73
CA LYS A 61 15.34 22.78 -28.33
C LYS A 61 14.32 23.85 -27.98
N ALA A 62 13.81 23.84 -26.76
CA ALA A 62 12.99 24.91 -26.18
C ALA A 62 13.20 24.97 -24.66
N ARG A 63 13.08 26.15 -24.02
CA ARG A 63 13.16 26.23 -22.54
C ARG A 63 11.80 26.01 -21.88
N ASP A 64 10.73 26.39 -22.57
CA ASP A 64 9.36 26.10 -22.14
C ASP A 64 8.54 25.53 -23.31
N LEU A 65 7.51 24.75 -22.98
CA LEU A 65 6.54 24.16 -23.89
C LEU A 65 5.73 25.21 -24.67
N LYS A 66 5.72 26.46 -24.21
CA LYS A 66 5.04 27.61 -24.84
C LYS A 66 5.97 28.42 -25.76
N GLU A 67 7.28 28.18 -25.70
CA GLU A 67 8.25 28.89 -26.52
C GLU A 67 8.36 28.31 -27.93
N ARG A 68 8.98 29.08 -28.84
CA ARG A 68 9.33 28.59 -30.17
C ARG A 68 10.50 27.61 -30.06
N TRP A 69 10.39 26.53 -30.82
CA TRP A 69 11.40 25.50 -30.90
C TRP A 69 12.51 25.92 -31.86
N GLU A 70 13.74 25.97 -31.37
CA GLU A 70 14.92 26.29 -32.16
C GLU A 70 15.56 25.00 -32.70
N PRO A 71 15.81 24.87 -34.02
CA PRO A 71 16.57 23.75 -34.55
C PRO A 71 18.04 23.89 -34.15
N VAL A 72 18.56 22.92 -33.40
CA VAL A 72 19.96 22.92 -32.91
C VAL A 72 20.83 21.89 -33.63
N PHE A 73 20.20 20.96 -34.36
CA PHE A 73 20.91 19.99 -35.19
C PHE A 73 20.04 19.57 -36.37
N SER A 74 20.63 19.38 -37.54
CA SER A 74 19.95 18.84 -38.72
C SER A 74 20.89 17.93 -39.50
N LEU A 75 20.40 16.76 -39.88
CA LEU A 75 21.11 15.88 -40.80
C LEU A 75 20.98 16.40 -42.24
N PRO A 76 22.00 16.22 -43.10
CA PRO A 76 21.91 16.58 -44.51
C PRO A 76 20.71 15.93 -45.19
N GLN A 77 20.02 16.68 -46.06
CA GLN A 77 18.92 16.13 -46.85
C GLN A 77 19.46 15.17 -47.92
N GLY A 78 18.81 14.01 -48.06
CA GLY A 78 19.20 12.93 -48.98
C GLY A 78 19.95 11.79 -48.28
N GLY A 79 19.37 10.58 -48.34
CA GLY A 79 19.89 9.35 -47.75
C GLY A 79 19.01 8.78 -46.63
N SER A 80 19.31 7.56 -46.20
CA SER A 80 18.56 6.83 -45.15
C SER A 80 18.94 7.24 -43.72
N ASN A 81 19.52 8.44 -43.54
CA ASN A 81 20.07 8.92 -42.27
C ASN A 81 18.96 9.31 -41.29
N GLU A 82 19.07 8.87 -40.05
CA GLU A 82 18.05 9.09 -39.03
C GLU A 82 18.69 9.26 -37.65
N ILE A 83 18.04 10.05 -36.80
CA ILE A 83 18.30 10.15 -35.36
C ILE A 83 17.51 9.04 -34.68
N ASN A 84 18.20 8.18 -33.93
CA ASN A 84 17.61 7.03 -33.24
C ASN A 84 17.40 7.30 -31.75
N CYS A 85 18.34 7.98 -31.11
CA CYS A 85 18.32 8.21 -29.66
C CYS A 85 19.03 9.51 -29.29
N ILE A 86 18.70 10.00 -28.10
CA ILE A 86 19.30 11.19 -27.49
C ILE A 86 19.53 10.94 -26.01
N ALA A 87 20.65 11.44 -25.50
CA ALA A 87 20.98 11.46 -24.09
C ALA A 87 21.67 12.79 -23.76
N GLY A 88 21.59 13.25 -22.53
CA GLY A 88 22.20 14.50 -22.12
C GLY A 88 22.44 14.56 -20.63
N ARG A 89 23.46 15.31 -20.24
CA ARG A 89 23.79 15.60 -18.85
C ARG A 89 24.47 16.95 -18.77
N SER A 90 23.91 17.86 -17.97
CA SER A 90 24.44 19.22 -17.82
C SER A 90 24.52 19.91 -19.19
N LYS A 91 25.66 20.50 -19.57
CA LYS A 91 25.82 21.16 -20.88
C LYS A 91 26.04 20.21 -22.07
N VAL A 92 26.25 18.92 -21.80
CA VAL A 92 26.65 17.93 -22.82
C VAL A 92 25.44 17.17 -23.33
N ILE A 93 25.34 17.04 -24.66
CA ILE A 93 24.25 16.34 -25.34
C ILE A 93 24.85 15.38 -26.36
N PHE A 94 24.31 14.17 -26.39
CA PHE A 94 24.67 13.11 -27.31
C PHE A 94 23.50 12.78 -28.23
N LEU A 95 23.78 12.68 -29.52
CA LEU A 95 22.84 12.26 -30.54
C LEU A 95 23.33 10.99 -31.22
N GLY A 96 22.59 9.91 -31.05
CA GLY A 96 22.82 8.65 -31.72
C GLY A 96 22.12 8.64 -33.07
N THR A 97 22.89 8.45 -34.14
CA THR A 97 22.37 8.43 -35.51
C THR A 97 22.79 7.16 -36.24
N LYS A 98 22.24 6.93 -37.42
CA LYS A 98 22.73 5.87 -38.33
C LYS A 98 24.18 6.05 -38.80
N ARG A 99 24.76 7.25 -38.64
CA ARG A 99 26.12 7.59 -39.12
C ARG A 99 27.15 7.75 -37.99
N GLY A 100 26.76 7.50 -36.75
CA GLY A 100 27.62 7.62 -35.59
C GLY A 100 27.00 8.43 -34.46
N LEU A 101 27.82 8.65 -33.43
CA LEU A 101 27.47 9.46 -32.27
C LEU A 101 27.97 10.89 -32.47
N PHE A 102 27.08 11.85 -32.31
CA PHE A 102 27.43 13.27 -32.26
C PHE A 102 27.37 13.77 -30.82
N LYS A 103 28.35 14.58 -30.42
CA LYS A 103 28.47 15.22 -29.10
C LYS A 103 28.45 16.73 -29.27
N SER A 104 27.69 17.39 -28.42
CA SER A 104 27.73 18.83 -28.19
C SER A 104 28.10 19.08 -26.73
N GLU A 105 28.93 20.10 -26.48
CA GLU A 105 29.38 20.48 -25.13
C GLU A 105 28.90 21.89 -24.74
N ASP A 106 27.99 22.44 -25.55
CA ASP A 106 27.49 23.81 -25.52
C ASP A 106 25.98 23.86 -25.77
N TYR A 107 25.23 22.96 -25.14
CA TYR A 107 23.75 22.94 -25.19
C TYR A 107 23.15 22.81 -26.60
N GLY A 108 23.84 22.10 -27.48
CA GLY A 108 23.44 21.86 -28.86
C GLY A 108 23.89 22.91 -29.87
N ALA A 109 24.70 23.91 -29.48
CA ALA A 109 25.12 24.96 -30.42
C ALA A 109 26.17 24.46 -31.44
N ARG A 110 27.07 23.56 -31.04
CA ARG A 110 28.08 22.95 -31.92
C ARG A 110 28.14 21.44 -31.71
N TRP A 111 28.36 20.73 -32.80
CA TRP A 111 28.37 19.27 -32.80
C TRP A 111 29.65 18.73 -33.43
N ARG A 112 30.26 17.75 -32.76
CA ARG A 112 31.35 16.93 -33.31
C ARG A 112 30.92 15.48 -33.38
N ASN A 113 31.29 14.78 -34.45
CA ASN A 113 31.11 13.33 -34.51
C ASN A 113 32.24 12.69 -33.70
N VAL A 114 31.90 12.03 -32.60
CA VAL A 114 32.84 11.42 -31.64
C VAL A 114 32.90 9.90 -31.75
N PHE A 115 32.02 9.32 -32.57
CA PHE A 115 32.06 7.90 -32.85
C PHE A 115 31.72 7.67 -34.32
N ARG A 116 32.77 7.45 -35.11
CA ARG A 116 32.68 7.02 -36.50
C ARG A 116 33.73 5.94 -36.71
N THR A 117 33.29 4.71 -36.87
CA THR A 117 34.14 3.58 -37.21
C THR A 117 34.31 3.46 -38.73
N ILE A 118 35.35 2.74 -39.13
CA ILE A 118 35.63 2.40 -40.55
C ILE A 118 34.55 1.47 -41.10
N LEU A 119 33.86 0.70 -40.24
CA LEU A 119 32.78 -0.23 -40.61
C LEU A 119 31.43 0.49 -40.52
N PRO A 120 30.79 0.87 -41.65
CA PRO A 120 29.56 1.66 -41.63
C PRO A 120 28.42 1.04 -40.79
N ASP A 121 28.35 -0.29 -40.74
CA ASP A 121 27.32 -1.01 -40.00
C ASP A 121 27.42 -0.86 -38.48
N LYS A 122 28.63 -0.59 -37.95
CA LYS A 122 28.85 -0.30 -36.52
C LYS A 122 28.52 1.15 -36.17
N ASN A 123 28.33 2.02 -37.16
CA ASN A 123 28.02 3.43 -36.92
C ASN A 123 26.55 3.67 -36.56
N ASN A 124 25.68 2.67 -36.73
CA ASN A 124 24.27 2.82 -36.42
C ASN A 124 24.03 2.73 -34.91
N ILE A 125 24.01 3.87 -34.24
CA ILE A 125 23.77 3.98 -32.80
C ILE A 125 22.29 3.80 -32.52
N THR A 126 21.92 2.75 -31.80
CA THR A 126 20.53 2.39 -31.50
C THR A 126 20.08 2.93 -30.14
N CYS A 127 20.98 2.96 -29.16
CA CYS A 127 20.72 3.44 -27.81
C CYS A 127 21.98 4.04 -27.17
N ILE A 128 21.79 4.92 -26.20
CA ILE A 128 22.84 5.57 -25.41
C ILE A 128 22.43 5.48 -23.95
N GLU A 129 23.35 5.07 -23.09
CA GLU A 129 23.12 5.00 -21.64
C GLU A 129 24.24 5.73 -20.90
N LEU A 130 23.87 6.64 -20.00
CA LEU A 130 24.82 7.43 -19.19
C LEU A 130 24.87 6.86 -17.77
N SER A 131 26.06 6.66 -17.22
CA SER A 131 26.19 6.10 -15.86
C SER A 131 25.72 7.09 -14.79
N ASN A 132 24.82 6.67 -13.91
CA ASN A 132 24.44 7.46 -12.74
C ASN A 132 25.51 7.47 -11.63
N HIS A 133 26.52 6.59 -11.71
CA HIS A 133 27.57 6.45 -10.68
C HIS A 133 28.90 7.08 -11.07
N SER A 134 29.20 7.17 -12.36
CA SER A 134 30.38 7.86 -12.88
C SER A 134 29.96 8.91 -13.89
N ARG A 135 30.48 10.13 -13.73
CA ARG A 135 30.04 11.26 -14.54
C ARG A 135 30.38 11.10 -16.03
N ASP A 136 31.52 10.48 -16.30
CA ASP A 136 32.14 10.40 -17.63
C ASP A 136 31.94 9.03 -18.28
N ARG A 137 31.46 8.04 -17.53
CA ARG A 137 31.15 6.71 -18.04
C ARG A 137 29.84 6.71 -18.83
N MET A 138 29.89 6.16 -20.04
CA MET A 138 28.73 5.95 -20.89
C MET A 138 28.85 4.71 -21.77
N LEU A 139 27.72 4.18 -22.19
CA LEU A 139 27.63 3.09 -23.16
C LEU A 139 26.85 3.52 -24.38
N ILE A 140 27.24 2.97 -25.52
CA ILE A 140 26.46 3.05 -26.75
C ILE A 140 26.19 1.65 -27.27
N GLY A 141 24.93 1.43 -27.66
CA GLY A 141 24.51 0.25 -28.40
C GLY A 141 24.51 0.56 -29.87
N THR A 142 24.96 -0.41 -30.67
CA THR A 142 24.93 -0.36 -32.13
C THR A 142 24.23 -1.61 -32.67
N ARG A 143 23.96 -1.65 -33.97
CA ARG A 143 23.45 -2.88 -34.61
C ARG A 143 24.40 -4.08 -34.54
N LYS A 144 25.69 -3.86 -34.29
CA LYS A 144 26.73 -4.89 -34.36
C LYS A 144 27.64 -4.93 -33.13
N GLY A 145 27.21 -4.35 -32.01
CA GLY A 145 28.04 -4.31 -30.82
C GLY A 145 27.70 -3.21 -29.82
N ILE A 146 28.42 -3.24 -28.70
CA ILE A 146 28.31 -2.31 -27.59
C ILE A 146 29.69 -1.72 -27.32
N PHE A 147 29.75 -0.40 -27.14
CA PHE A 147 30.98 0.30 -26.83
C PHE A 147 30.84 1.04 -25.51
N LEU A 148 31.89 0.98 -24.70
CA LEU A 148 32.03 1.67 -23.43
C LEU A 148 33.01 2.83 -23.61
N SER A 149 32.69 3.98 -23.02
CA SER A 149 33.62 5.09 -22.83
C SER A 149 33.64 5.44 -21.35
N ASP A 150 34.83 5.67 -20.82
CA ASP A 150 35.07 6.14 -19.44
C ASP A 150 35.51 7.60 -19.38
N ASP A 151 35.51 8.28 -20.52
CA ASP A 151 36.06 9.63 -20.74
C ASP A 151 35.11 10.50 -21.58
N LEU A 152 33.80 10.33 -21.38
CA LEU A 152 32.76 11.18 -21.99
C LEU A 152 32.82 11.19 -23.53
N ALA A 153 32.98 10.01 -24.12
CA ALA A 153 33.06 9.73 -25.56
C ALA A 153 34.33 10.21 -26.28
N ASP A 154 35.44 10.46 -25.57
CA ASP A 154 36.69 10.78 -26.25
C ASP A 154 37.42 9.51 -26.72
N THR A 155 37.32 8.39 -25.99
CA THR A 155 37.79 7.06 -26.40
C THR A 155 36.72 5.99 -26.20
N TRP A 156 36.87 4.88 -26.92
CA TRP A 156 35.89 3.80 -26.96
C TRP A 156 36.56 2.44 -26.84
N LEU A 157 36.00 1.61 -25.95
CA LEU A 157 36.33 0.20 -25.79
C LEU A 157 35.18 -0.65 -26.35
N ASP A 158 35.48 -1.54 -27.30
CA ASP A 158 34.52 -2.52 -27.81
C ASP A 158 34.34 -3.64 -26.77
N ILE A 159 33.17 -3.69 -26.13
CA ILE A 159 32.82 -4.70 -25.12
C ILE A 159 31.82 -5.71 -25.66
N SER A 160 31.73 -5.89 -26.99
CA SER A 160 30.72 -6.74 -27.62
C SER A 160 30.95 -8.25 -27.47
N GLY A 161 31.96 -8.70 -26.72
CA GLY A 161 32.41 -10.10 -26.66
C GLY A 161 31.29 -11.12 -26.43
N GLY A 162 30.93 -11.91 -27.45
CA GLY A 162 29.85 -12.90 -27.39
C GLY A 162 28.47 -12.41 -27.84
N LEU A 163 28.29 -11.11 -28.13
CA LEU A 163 27.07 -10.50 -28.66
C LEU A 163 27.15 -10.16 -30.17
N LYS A 164 28.15 -10.69 -30.88
CA LYS A 164 28.37 -10.36 -32.30
C LYS A 164 27.11 -10.70 -33.12
N ASP A 165 26.64 -9.70 -33.87
CA ASP A 165 25.46 -9.72 -34.75
C ASP A 165 24.07 -9.71 -34.08
N ALA A 166 23.97 -9.42 -32.77
CA ALA A 166 22.69 -9.12 -32.12
C ALA A 166 22.43 -7.60 -32.08
N PRO A 167 21.36 -7.09 -32.74
CA PRO A 167 21.00 -5.68 -32.63
C PRO A 167 20.61 -5.32 -31.20
N VAL A 168 21.38 -4.40 -30.61
CA VAL A 168 21.10 -3.90 -29.25
C VAL A 168 19.96 -2.89 -29.34
N LYS A 169 18.85 -3.14 -28.64
CA LYS A 169 17.69 -2.24 -28.62
C LYS A 169 17.73 -1.26 -27.46
N CYS A 170 18.16 -1.74 -26.30
CA CYS A 170 18.26 -0.93 -25.09
C CYS A 170 19.45 -1.38 -24.23
N LEU A 171 19.96 -0.44 -23.44
CA LEU A 171 21.03 -0.65 -22.49
C LEU A 171 20.60 -0.08 -21.14
N ALA A 172 21.12 -0.66 -20.07
CA ALA A 172 21.01 -0.10 -18.74
C ALA A 172 22.27 -0.40 -17.94
N LEU A 173 22.70 0.54 -17.10
CA LEU A 173 23.95 0.42 -16.34
C LEU A 173 23.67 0.60 -14.84
N ASN A 174 23.99 -0.42 -14.04
CA ASN A 174 23.96 -0.35 -12.58
C ASN A 174 25.37 -0.57 -12.01
N LYS A 175 26.01 0.48 -11.53
CA LYS A 175 27.41 0.47 -11.03
C LYS A 175 28.37 -0.14 -12.06
N GLU A 176 28.66 -1.44 -11.94
CA GLU A 176 29.55 -2.20 -12.82
C GLU A 176 28.83 -3.27 -13.66
N LEU A 177 27.52 -3.47 -13.43
CA LEU A 177 26.69 -4.39 -14.20
C LEU A 177 26.12 -3.69 -15.42
N VAL A 178 26.36 -4.25 -16.60
CA VAL A 178 25.79 -3.76 -17.85
C VAL A 178 24.70 -4.73 -18.32
N TYR A 179 23.52 -4.21 -18.59
CA TYR A 179 22.39 -4.96 -19.15
C TYR A 179 22.22 -4.56 -20.61
N ALA A 180 22.06 -5.54 -21.49
CA ALA A 180 21.79 -5.35 -22.90
C ALA A 180 20.54 -6.10 -23.33
N GLY A 181 19.54 -5.36 -23.75
CA GLY A 181 18.32 -5.88 -24.35
C GLY A 181 18.51 -6.02 -25.85
N THR A 182 18.38 -7.23 -26.35
CA THR A 182 18.53 -7.57 -27.77
C THR A 182 17.24 -8.16 -28.33
N GLU A 183 17.23 -8.49 -29.62
CA GLU A 183 16.11 -9.21 -30.23
C GLU A 183 16.01 -10.67 -29.76
N SER A 184 17.13 -11.26 -29.31
CA SER A 184 17.21 -12.65 -28.84
C SER A 184 17.15 -12.77 -27.32
N GLY A 185 16.84 -11.69 -26.59
CA GLY A 185 16.71 -11.66 -25.14
C GLY A 185 17.63 -10.67 -24.42
N LEU A 186 17.72 -10.83 -23.10
CA LEU A 186 18.51 -10.00 -22.21
C LEU A 186 19.86 -10.65 -21.90
N TYR A 187 20.92 -9.86 -21.98
CA TYR A 187 22.27 -10.25 -21.61
C TYR A 187 22.81 -9.33 -20.52
N VAL A 188 23.69 -9.87 -19.67
CA VAL A 188 24.33 -9.15 -18.58
C VAL A 188 25.83 -9.36 -18.63
N MET A 189 26.59 -8.28 -18.58
CA MET A 189 28.03 -8.30 -18.35
C MET A 189 28.29 -8.03 -16.89
N ARG A 190 29.01 -8.96 -16.24
CA ARG A 190 29.38 -8.86 -14.82
C ARG A 190 30.87 -8.52 -14.69
N PRO A 191 31.26 -7.84 -13.60
CA PRO A 191 32.67 -7.57 -13.30
C PRO A 191 33.47 -8.87 -13.27
N GLY A 192 34.59 -8.91 -13.98
CA GLY A 192 35.47 -10.07 -14.04
C GLY A 192 34.96 -11.26 -14.88
N ALA A 193 33.79 -11.16 -15.52
CA ALA A 193 33.34 -12.17 -16.48
C ALA A 193 34.11 -12.04 -17.81
N GLU A 194 34.43 -13.18 -18.43
CA GLU A 194 35.11 -13.22 -19.74
C GLU A 194 34.21 -12.80 -20.91
N GLY A 195 32.90 -12.62 -20.68
CA GLY A 195 31.95 -12.20 -21.71
C GLY A 195 30.53 -12.00 -21.20
N TRP A 196 29.61 -11.75 -22.14
CA TRP A 196 28.19 -11.56 -21.84
C TRP A 196 27.49 -12.86 -21.45
N GLN A 197 26.72 -12.81 -20.38
CA GLN A 197 25.90 -13.93 -19.91
C GLN A 197 24.44 -13.69 -20.30
N ARG A 198 23.79 -14.69 -20.88
CA ARG A 198 22.36 -14.63 -21.18
C ARG A 198 21.57 -14.71 -19.86
N ALA A 199 20.79 -13.67 -19.57
CA ALA A 199 20.05 -13.53 -18.31
C ALA A 199 18.55 -13.82 -18.45
N PHE A 200 17.98 -13.61 -19.64
CA PHE A 200 16.57 -13.92 -19.91
C PHE A 200 16.33 -14.13 -21.40
N VAL A 201 15.52 -15.14 -21.75
CA VAL A 201 14.99 -15.40 -23.09
C VAL A 201 13.59 -15.98 -22.93
N LYS A 202 12.63 -15.50 -23.72
CA LYS A 202 11.31 -16.12 -23.86
C LYS A 202 11.18 -16.60 -25.31
N SER A 203 11.07 -17.91 -25.49
CA SER A 203 10.70 -18.49 -26.79
C SER A 203 9.24 -18.15 -27.05
N ALA A 204 8.89 -17.66 -28.24
CA ALA A 204 7.50 -17.36 -28.61
C ALA A 204 6.63 -18.63 -28.75
N GLY A 205 7.18 -19.82 -28.48
CA GLY A 205 6.51 -21.13 -28.63
C GLY A 205 5.95 -21.77 -27.37
N GLU A 206 6.16 -21.25 -26.16
CA GLU A 206 5.54 -21.81 -24.95
C GLU A 206 4.05 -21.41 -24.88
N LYS A 207 3.23 -22.03 -25.73
CA LYS A 207 1.81 -22.20 -25.47
C LYS A 207 1.67 -23.17 -24.29
N ASN A 208 0.90 -22.78 -23.27
CA ASN A 208 0.47 -23.69 -22.22
C ASN A 208 -0.13 -24.96 -22.86
N GLU A 209 0.35 -26.12 -22.44
CA GLU A 209 -0.16 -27.44 -22.83
C GLU A 209 -1.70 -27.48 -22.68
N THR A 210 -2.44 -27.51 -23.79
CA THR A 210 -3.80 -28.07 -23.92
C THR A 210 -4.35 -28.02 -25.35
N GLU A 211 -3.52 -27.91 -26.39
CA GLU A 211 -3.99 -28.11 -27.76
C GLU A 211 -3.05 -29.07 -28.49
N GLU A 212 -3.61 -30.24 -28.84
CA GLU A 212 -2.99 -31.29 -29.65
C GLU A 212 -2.47 -30.68 -30.95
N ILE A 213 -1.18 -30.90 -31.25
CA ILE A 213 -0.54 -30.42 -32.46
C ILE A 213 -0.67 -31.50 -33.54
N GLU A 214 -1.35 -31.18 -34.64
CA GLU A 214 -1.14 -31.87 -35.92
C GLU A 214 0.22 -31.48 -36.49
N GLU A 215 1.06 -32.50 -36.77
CA GLU A 215 2.39 -32.38 -37.36
C GLU A 215 2.37 -31.66 -38.70
N HIS A 216 3.05 -30.50 -38.80
CA HIS A 216 3.58 -30.00 -40.06
C HIS A 216 5.01 -29.47 -39.86
N ASP A 217 5.96 -30.15 -40.50
CA ASP A 217 7.35 -29.75 -40.63
C ASP A 217 7.48 -28.37 -41.30
N TYR A 218 7.85 -27.37 -40.50
CA TYR A 218 8.48 -26.15 -40.97
C TYR A 218 9.71 -25.90 -40.10
N GLU A 219 10.84 -25.54 -40.72
CA GLU A 219 12.04 -25.07 -40.01
C GLU A 219 11.65 -23.92 -39.06
N GLU A 220 11.50 -24.24 -37.78
CA GLU A 220 11.02 -23.31 -36.77
C GLU A 220 12.15 -22.33 -36.45
N SER A 221 12.13 -21.15 -37.06
CA SER A 221 12.97 -20.06 -36.60
C SER A 221 12.56 -19.77 -35.15
N GLU A 222 13.41 -20.09 -34.18
CA GLU A 222 13.17 -19.80 -32.76
C GLU A 222 12.88 -18.30 -32.61
N LYS A 223 11.60 -17.94 -32.55
CA LYS A 223 11.17 -16.55 -32.55
C LYS A 223 11.26 -16.07 -31.11
N TYR A 224 12.32 -15.35 -30.79
CA TYR A 224 12.49 -14.78 -29.45
C TYR A 224 11.68 -13.49 -29.29
N THR A 225 11.18 -13.24 -28.08
CA THR A 225 10.55 -11.94 -27.78
C THR A 225 11.63 -10.85 -27.62
N SER A 226 11.41 -9.72 -28.29
CA SER A 226 12.33 -8.59 -28.22
C SER A 226 12.18 -7.82 -26.92
N ILE A 227 13.30 -7.47 -26.29
CA ILE A 227 13.29 -6.56 -25.14
C ILE A 227 13.10 -5.11 -25.63
N HIS A 228 12.06 -4.44 -25.14
CA HIS A 228 11.74 -3.06 -25.53
C HIS A 228 12.43 -2.02 -24.64
N SER A 229 12.44 -2.25 -23.32
CA SER A 229 13.00 -1.31 -22.36
C SER A 229 13.55 -2.07 -21.15
N ILE A 230 14.61 -1.52 -20.58
CA ILE A 230 15.18 -1.94 -19.30
C ILE A 230 15.15 -0.71 -18.38
N ALA A 231 14.64 -0.89 -17.17
CA ALA A 231 14.65 0.16 -16.15
C ALA A 231 15.24 -0.41 -14.85
N ILE A 232 16.03 0.40 -14.16
CA ILE A 232 16.68 0.00 -12.91
C ILE A 232 16.21 0.96 -11.83
N ASN A 233 15.77 0.39 -10.70
CA ASN A 233 15.48 1.14 -9.49
C ASN A 233 16.24 0.52 -8.33
N ASP A 234 17.23 1.25 -7.80
CA ASP A 234 18.20 0.75 -6.82
C ASP A 234 18.88 -0.56 -7.28
N ASN A 235 18.49 -1.69 -6.70
CA ASN A 235 18.99 -3.02 -7.05
C ASN A 235 18.00 -3.86 -7.88
N ARG A 236 16.77 -3.37 -8.07
CA ARG A 236 15.73 -4.08 -8.83
C ARG A 236 15.81 -3.70 -10.29
N VAL A 237 15.86 -4.72 -11.15
CA VAL A 237 15.88 -4.55 -12.60
C VAL A 237 14.51 -4.93 -13.14
N TYR A 238 13.96 -4.09 -14.00
CA TYR A 238 12.72 -4.31 -14.72
C TYR A 238 13.00 -4.45 -16.20
N ILE A 239 12.36 -5.42 -16.84
CA ILE A 239 12.40 -5.59 -18.29
C ILE A 239 10.99 -5.65 -18.83
N THR A 240 10.81 -5.10 -20.03
CA THR A 240 9.52 -5.12 -20.72
C THR A 240 9.67 -5.78 -22.09
N PHE A 241 8.74 -6.67 -22.42
CA PHE A 241 8.63 -7.29 -23.74
C PHE A 241 7.14 -7.44 -24.07
N ASP A 242 6.76 -7.09 -25.29
CA ASP A 242 5.39 -7.14 -25.78
C ASP A 242 4.36 -6.52 -24.79
N LYS A 243 3.63 -7.35 -24.04
CA LYS A 243 2.59 -6.93 -23.08
C LYS A 243 2.95 -7.22 -21.62
N ASP A 244 4.11 -7.82 -21.39
CA ASP A 244 4.53 -8.32 -20.08
C ASP A 244 5.67 -7.47 -19.53
N ILE A 245 5.72 -7.42 -18.19
CA ILE A 245 6.78 -6.78 -17.43
C ILE A 245 7.31 -7.83 -16.45
N LEU A 246 8.62 -8.03 -16.43
CA LEU A 246 9.29 -8.84 -15.43
C LEU A 246 10.19 -7.97 -14.57
N TYR A 247 10.42 -8.41 -13.34
CA TYR A 247 11.40 -7.80 -12.47
C TYR A 247 12.32 -8.85 -11.83
N SER A 248 13.52 -8.41 -11.47
CA SER A 248 14.54 -9.21 -10.81
C SER A 248 15.12 -8.45 -9.62
N ASP A 249 15.13 -9.11 -8.46
CA ASP A 249 15.70 -8.60 -7.21
C ASP A 249 17.18 -9.03 -7.01
N ASP A 250 17.67 -9.95 -7.83
CA ASP A 250 18.99 -10.58 -7.70
C ASP A 250 19.92 -10.23 -8.88
N SER A 251 19.73 -9.04 -9.45
CA SER A 251 20.53 -8.52 -10.57
C SER A 251 20.46 -9.39 -11.82
N GLY A 252 19.28 -9.90 -12.15
CA GLY A 252 18.98 -10.64 -13.38
C GLY A 252 19.35 -12.12 -13.34
N LYS A 253 19.44 -12.75 -12.15
CA LYS A 253 19.64 -14.21 -12.05
C LYS A 253 18.30 -14.95 -12.05
N SER A 254 17.28 -14.38 -11.42
CA SER A 254 15.90 -14.87 -11.45
C SER A 254 14.92 -13.74 -11.80
N TRP A 255 13.78 -14.12 -12.38
CA TRP A 255 12.76 -13.21 -12.88
C TRP A 255 11.39 -13.56 -12.33
N ASN A 256 10.66 -12.53 -11.92
CA ASN A 256 9.30 -12.63 -11.43
C ASN A 256 8.37 -11.79 -12.29
N ASN A 257 7.13 -12.25 -12.44
CA ASN A 257 6.10 -11.50 -13.16
C ASN A 257 5.71 -10.25 -12.38
N PHE A 258 5.74 -9.10 -13.04
CA PHE A 258 5.19 -7.86 -12.50
C PHE A 258 3.70 -7.75 -12.85
N PRO A 259 2.84 -7.23 -11.96
CA PRO A 259 1.42 -7.13 -12.25
C PRO A 259 1.14 -6.28 -13.50
N CYS A 260 0.49 -6.89 -14.50
CA CYS A 260 0.10 -6.24 -15.76
C CYS A 260 -1.41 -5.99 -15.86
N ALA A 261 -2.15 -6.20 -14.77
CA ALA A 261 -3.60 -5.98 -14.73
C ALA A 261 -3.93 -4.53 -15.11
N GLY A 262 -4.84 -4.35 -16.08
CA GLY A 262 -5.26 -3.04 -16.57
C GLY A 262 -4.35 -2.41 -17.62
N LEU A 263 -3.15 -2.97 -17.88
CA LEU A 263 -2.26 -2.52 -18.94
C LEU A 263 -2.80 -3.01 -20.29
N LYS A 264 -2.83 -2.13 -21.29
CA LYS A 264 -3.32 -2.47 -22.64
C LYS A 264 -2.34 -1.98 -23.69
N GLY A 265 -2.17 -2.80 -24.72
CA GLY A 265 -1.28 -2.49 -25.83
C GLY A 265 0.10 -3.08 -25.66
N VAL A 266 0.95 -2.87 -26.66
CA VAL A 266 2.37 -3.25 -26.66
C VAL A 266 3.16 -2.16 -25.94
N ILE A 267 4.02 -2.56 -25.01
CA ILE A 267 4.83 -1.67 -24.18
C ILE A 267 6.05 -1.21 -24.97
N ASN A 268 6.16 0.09 -25.20
CA ASN A 268 7.32 0.68 -25.87
C ASN A 268 8.40 1.13 -24.89
N TYR A 269 7.98 1.65 -23.73
CA TYR A 269 8.90 2.23 -22.75
C TYR A 269 8.34 2.14 -21.33
N LEU A 270 9.21 1.88 -20.37
CA LEU A 270 8.92 1.91 -18.94
C LEU A 270 9.76 3.01 -18.29
N MET A 271 9.08 3.96 -17.66
CA MET A 271 9.70 5.03 -16.89
C MET A 271 9.52 4.75 -15.40
N ILE A 272 10.63 4.75 -14.67
CA ILE A 272 10.64 4.70 -13.21
C ILE A 272 11.25 6.02 -12.72
N PRO A 273 10.44 6.93 -12.16
CA PRO A 273 10.94 8.19 -11.62
C PRO A 273 11.89 7.96 -10.45
N ALA A 274 12.85 8.87 -10.27
CA ALA A 274 13.79 8.79 -9.15
C ALA A 274 13.17 9.26 -7.83
N LYS A 275 12.31 10.29 -7.88
CA LYS A 275 11.64 10.84 -6.68
C LYS A 275 10.29 10.16 -6.43
N ASN A 276 9.53 9.89 -7.50
CA ASN A 276 8.21 9.30 -7.40
C ASN A 276 8.23 7.76 -7.51
N LYS A 277 7.54 7.09 -6.57
CA LYS A 277 7.38 5.62 -6.57
C LYS A 277 6.32 5.09 -7.54
N SER A 278 5.59 5.95 -8.27
CA SER A 278 4.67 5.53 -9.33
C SER A 278 5.43 5.28 -10.64
N MET A 279 5.26 4.09 -11.22
CA MET A 279 5.84 3.73 -12.52
C MET A 279 4.91 4.15 -13.66
N PHE A 280 5.47 4.55 -14.80
CA PHE A 280 4.69 4.91 -15.98
C PHE A 280 5.09 4.06 -17.19
N CYS A 281 4.10 3.57 -17.93
CA CYS A 281 4.30 2.82 -19.16
C CYS A 281 3.79 3.61 -20.36
N ALA A 282 4.61 3.69 -21.41
CA ALA A 282 4.21 4.13 -22.73
C ALA A 282 3.86 2.91 -23.58
N THR A 283 2.68 2.90 -24.20
CA THR A 283 2.24 1.83 -25.09
C THR A 283 1.77 2.36 -26.44
N ASP A 284 1.52 1.45 -27.38
CA ASP A 284 0.86 1.73 -28.66
C ASP A 284 -0.61 2.20 -28.54
N LYS A 285 -1.16 2.22 -27.31
CA LYS A 285 -2.51 2.72 -27.00
C LYS A 285 -2.54 4.01 -26.19
N GLY A 286 -1.48 4.30 -25.44
CA GLY A 286 -1.45 5.47 -24.56
C GLY A 286 -0.44 5.34 -23.42
N VAL A 287 -0.60 6.20 -22.41
CA VAL A 287 0.22 6.22 -21.19
C VAL A 287 -0.55 5.62 -20.04
N PHE A 288 0.11 4.75 -19.26
CA PHE A 288 -0.47 4.09 -18.11
C PHE A 288 0.35 4.40 -16.85
N GLU A 289 -0.31 4.55 -15.72
CA GLU A 289 0.33 4.71 -14.40
C GLU A 289 0.10 3.46 -13.56
N PHE A 290 1.14 2.95 -12.92
CA PHE A 290 1.02 1.85 -11.97
C PHE A 290 0.64 2.35 -10.57
N ILE A 291 -0.43 1.80 -10.02
CA ILE A 291 -0.91 2.09 -8.68
C ILE A 291 -0.47 0.97 -7.74
N ASN A 292 0.57 1.26 -6.95
CA ASN A 292 1.17 0.30 -6.02
C ASN A 292 0.16 -0.29 -5.04
N GLU A 293 -0.77 0.51 -4.51
CA GLU A 293 -1.75 0.08 -3.49
C GLU A 293 -2.77 -0.93 -4.04
N LYS A 294 -3.00 -0.91 -5.36
CA LYS A 294 -3.97 -1.77 -6.05
C LYS A 294 -3.31 -2.83 -6.91
N SER A 295 -1.98 -2.84 -7.00
CA SER A 295 -1.20 -3.68 -7.91
C SER A 295 -1.75 -3.68 -9.34
N ARG A 296 -2.15 -2.51 -9.86
CA ARG A 296 -2.87 -2.38 -11.13
C ARG A 296 -2.46 -1.13 -11.90
N TRP A 297 -2.45 -1.23 -13.22
CA TRP A 297 -2.28 -0.11 -14.14
C TRP A 297 -3.59 0.64 -14.38
N LEU A 298 -3.52 1.97 -14.35
CA LEU A 298 -4.61 2.87 -14.70
C LEU A 298 -4.30 3.60 -15.99
N GLU A 299 -5.35 3.80 -16.79
CA GLU A 299 -5.28 4.54 -18.05
C GLU A 299 -5.07 6.04 -17.75
N LEU A 300 -3.95 6.57 -18.23
CA LEU A 300 -3.57 7.98 -18.09
C LEU A 300 -3.34 8.57 -19.49
N TYR A 301 -4.31 8.46 -20.40
CA TYR A 301 -4.22 9.02 -21.76
C TYR A 301 -5.50 9.72 -22.22
N LYS A 302 -6.36 10.10 -21.28
CA LYS A 302 -7.56 10.90 -21.60
C LYS A 302 -7.16 12.23 -22.22
N GLY A 303 -7.79 12.61 -23.33
CA GLY A 303 -7.46 13.80 -24.11
C GLY A 303 -6.44 13.56 -25.23
N MET A 304 -5.78 12.41 -25.27
CA MET A 304 -4.99 11.99 -26.42
C MET A 304 -5.90 11.56 -27.57
N ALA A 305 -5.44 11.74 -28.82
CA ALA A 305 -6.17 11.26 -30.00
C ALA A 305 -6.26 9.73 -30.04
N LYS A 306 -7.30 9.19 -30.70
CA LYS A 306 -7.44 7.74 -30.89
C LYS A 306 -6.33 7.23 -31.82
N SER A 307 -5.76 6.07 -31.50
CA SER A 307 -4.67 5.42 -32.27
C SER A 307 -3.42 6.31 -32.36
N LEU A 308 -2.78 6.51 -31.22
CA LEU A 308 -1.48 7.15 -31.08
C LEU A 308 -0.49 6.13 -30.53
N ASN A 309 0.67 6.04 -31.17
CA ASN A 309 1.74 5.21 -30.67
C ASN A 309 2.63 6.06 -29.76
N VAL A 310 2.58 5.83 -28.45
CA VAL A 310 3.42 6.56 -27.49
C VAL A 310 4.77 5.88 -27.42
N SER A 311 5.80 6.51 -28.00
CA SER A 311 7.15 5.96 -28.06
C SER A 311 7.88 6.12 -26.73
N ARG A 312 7.67 7.25 -26.03
CA ARG A 312 8.35 7.55 -24.77
C ARG A 312 7.52 8.50 -23.89
N VAL A 313 7.69 8.37 -22.58
CA VAL A 313 7.21 9.34 -21.58
C VAL A 313 8.42 9.89 -20.84
N ILE A 314 8.47 11.21 -20.64
CA ILE A 314 9.52 11.90 -19.89
C ILE A 314 8.91 12.95 -18.96
N PHE A 315 9.67 13.39 -17.95
CA PHE A 315 9.33 14.60 -17.21
C PHE A 315 9.81 15.84 -17.96
N GLY A 316 8.97 16.88 -17.99
CA GLY A 316 9.28 18.16 -18.60
C GLY A 316 9.97 19.17 -17.68
N SER A 317 10.29 18.77 -16.46
CA SER A 317 10.87 19.61 -15.40
C SER A 317 11.54 18.76 -14.33
N GLU A 318 12.55 19.27 -13.62
CA GLU A 318 13.18 18.58 -12.48
C GLU A 318 12.24 18.36 -11.29
N ASP A 319 11.19 19.18 -11.20
CA ASP A 319 10.13 19.07 -10.20
C ASP A 319 9.20 17.87 -10.44
N GLU A 320 9.38 17.13 -11.52
CA GLU A 320 8.52 16.01 -11.98
C GLU A 320 7.04 16.39 -12.19
N LYS A 321 6.66 17.68 -12.09
CA LYS A 321 5.27 18.18 -12.16
C LYS A 321 4.59 18.04 -13.51
N THR A 322 5.37 17.98 -14.59
CA THR A 322 4.82 17.90 -15.95
C THR A 322 5.31 16.62 -16.61
N LEU A 323 4.37 15.79 -17.06
CA LEU A 323 4.64 14.64 -17.90
C LEU A 323 4.51 15.03 -19.37
N LEU A 324 5.42 14.53 -20.19
CA LEU A 324 5.41 14.68 -21.64
C LEU A 324 5.35 13.31 -22.29
N ALA A 325 4.41 13.13 -23.19
CA ALA A 325 4.27 11.93 -24.01
C ALA A 325 4.71 12.26 -25.43
N VAL A 326 5.69 11.50 -25.90
CA VAL A 326 6.22 11.56 -27.26
C VAL A 326 5.51 10.52 -28.09
N THR A 327 4.90 10.94 -29.20
CA THR A 327 4.09 10.08 -30.06
C THR A 327 4.50 10.19 -31.53
N ASP A 328 4.02 9.27 -32.34
CA ASP A 328 4.15 9.28 -33.80
C ASP A 328 3.48 10.50 -34.48
N LYS A 329 2.54 11.17 -33.81
CA LYS A 329 1.82 12.33 -34.34
C LYS A 329 2.13 13.65 -33.63
N GLY A 330 3.13 13.65 -32.74
CA GLY A 330 3.57 14.85 -32.02
C GLY A 330 3.71 14.63 -30.52
N MET A 331 3.65 15.72 -29.75
CA MET A 331 3.85 15.71 -28.31
C MET A 331 2.58 16.14 -27.56
N TYR A 332 2.32 15.47 -26.45
CA TYR A 332 1.28 15.84 -25.50
C TYR A 332 1.92 16.16 -24.16
N SER A 333 1.35 17.13 -23.44
CA SER A 333 1.73 17.42 -22.06
C SER A 333 0.57 17.14 -21.11
N PHE A 334 0.91 16.65 -19.93
CA PHE A 334 0.01 16.50 -18.81
C PHE A 334 0.63 17.22 -17.62
N GLU A 335 -0.02 18.31 -17.20
CA GLU A 335 0.29 18.91 -15.91
C GLU A 335 -0.24 17.98 -14.85
N ALA A 336 0.67 17.31 -14.14
CA ALA A 336 0.34 16.42 -13.06
C ALA A 336 -0.01 17.21 -11.78
N GLY A 337 -0.61 18.40 -11.93
CA GLY A 337 -1.06 19.27 -10.84
C GLY A 337 -1.76 18.44 -9.77
N ASP A 338 -1.27 18.55 -8.54
CA ASP A 338 -1.65 17.81 -7.32
C ASP A 338 -1.56 16.27 -7.38
N TYR A 339 -1.43 15.65 -8.57
CA TYR A 339 -1.31 14.21 -8.80
C TYR A 339 -0.05 13.61 -8.16
N LEU A 340 1.00 14.42 -8.03
CA LEU A 340 2.31 14.03 -7.50
C LEU A 340 2.59 14.54 -6.08
N MET A 341 1.88 15.59 -5.64
CA MET A 341 2.05 16.21 -4.33
C MET A 341 1.31 15.45 -3.22
N ASP A 342 0.18 14.80 -3.51
CA ASP A 342 -0.62 14.08 -2.51
C ASP A 342 0.02 12.78 -1.98
N LYS A 343 1.19 12.36 -2.48
CA LYS A 343 1.92 11.20 -1.92
C LYS A 343 2.81 11.53 -0.73
N TYR A 344 2.91 12.79 -0.31
CA TYR A 344 3.62 13.17 0.91
C TYR A 344 2.94 14.34 1.65
N PRO A 345 1.78 14.15 2.29
CA PRO A 345 1.48 14.96 3.46
C PRO A 345 2.43 14.47 4.55
N ASP A 346 3.53 15.19 4.74
CA ASP A 346 4.49 15.11 5.85
C ASP A 346 4.29 13.87 6.73
N ILE A 347 5.07 12.80 6.50
CA ILE A 347 5.06 11.61 7.36
C ILE A 347 5.18 12.02 8.83
N GLU A 348 5.86 13.13 9.11
CA GLU A 348 5.97 13.71 10.44
C GLU A 348 4.65 14.31 10.96
N MET A 349 3.89 15.05 10.14
CA MET A 349 2.62 15.65 10.53
C MET A 349 1.51 14.60 10.59
N SER A 350 1.48 13.63 9.68
CA SER A 350 0.54 12.51 9.71
C SER A 350 0.85 11.52 10.82
N LEU A 351 2.12 11.27 11.18
CA LEU A 351 2.47 10.54 12.40
C LEU A 351 2.15 11.33 13.67
N LYS A 352 2.31 12.65 13.70
CA LYS A 352 1.90 13.49 14.85
C LYS A 352 0.39 13.48 15.02
N THR A 353 -0.37 13.61 13.93
CA THR A 353 -1.83 13.58 13.93
C THR A 353 -2.37 12.18 14.23
N LEU A 354 -1.75 11.12 13.69
CA LEU A 354 -2.05 9.73 14.06
C LEU A 354 -1.72 9.47 15.54
N LYS A 355 -0.59 9.97 16.03
CA LYS A 355 -0.18 9.84 17.42
C LYS A 355 -1.12 10.60 18.35
N ILE A 356 -1.52 11.84 18.01
CA ILE A 356 -2.52 12.61 18.78
C ILE A 356 -3.89 11.91 18.76
N ALA A 357 -4.33 11.40 17.61
CA ALA A 357 -5.61 10.69 17.48
C ALA A 357 -5.61 9.32 18.18
N LEU A 358 -4.46 8.63 18.27
CA LEU A 358 -4.32 7.33 18.94
C LEU A 358 -4.02 7.45 20.44
N ASP A 359 -3.29 8.49 20.87
CA ASP A 359 -2.90 8.75 22.27
C ASP A 359 -4.07 9.31 23.10
N GLY A 360 -5.12 9.82 22.46
CA GLY A 360 -6.35 10.30 23.13
C GLY A 360 -7.33 9.19 23.55
N GLU A 361 -7.07 7.93 23.21
CA GLU A 361 -7.93 6.80 23.58
C GLU A 361 -7.36 6.01 24.78
N PRO A 362 -8.23 5.46 25.65
CA PRO A 362 -7.78 4.65 26.77
C PRO A 362 -7.08 3.37 26.29
N ALA A 363 -6.04 2.95 27.02
CA ALA A 363 -5.37 1.70 26.76
C ALA A 363 -6.36 0.52 26.93
N PHE A 364 -6.22 -0.54 26.13
CA PHE A 364 -7.10 -1.72 26.19
C PHE A 364 -7.20 -2.31 27.62
N LYS A 365 -6.11 -2.25 28.39
CA LYS A 365 -6.08 -2.69 29.80
C LYS A 365 -7.06 -1.92 30.69
N GLU A 366 -7.27 -0.63 30.44
CA GLU A 366 -8.21 0.20 31.19
C GLU A 366 -9.66 -0.17 30.86
N LEU A 367 -9.96 -0.40 29.58
CA LEU A 367 -11.26 -0.90 29.12
C LEU A 367 -11.57 -2.29 29.69
N GLN A 368 -10.59 -3.19 29.71
CA GLN A 368 -10.72 -4.50 30.34
C GLN A 368 -11.09 -4.39 31.83
N GLN A 369 -10.44 -3.50 32.57
CA GLN A 369 -10.78 -3.27 33.97
C GLN A 369 -12.17 -2.64 34.14
N ALA A 370 -12.56 -1.71 33.27
CA ALA A 370 -13.89 -1.12 33.28
C ALA A 370 -14.97 -2.18 33.03
N ALA A 371 -14.80 -3.05 32.03
CA ALA A 371 -15.74 -4.13 31.74
C ALA A 371 -15.86 -5.14 32.89
N ILE A 372 -14.73 -5.57 33.48
CA ILE A 372 -14.75 -6.48 34.63
C ILE A 372 -15.49 -5.88 35.82
N ARG A 373 -15.32 -4.57 36.06
CA ARG A 373 -16.03 -3.84 37.12
C ARG A 373 -17.51 -3.71 36.82
N TYR A 374 -17.86 -3.29 35.61
CA TYR A 374 -19.24 -3.05 35.19
C TYR A 374 -20.08 -4.34 35.21
N ALA A 375 -19.54 -5.45 34.72
CA ALA A 375 -20.21 -6.74 34.73
C ALA A 375 -20.12 -7.50 36.06
N GLU A 376 -19.45 -6.93 37.08
CA GLU A 376 -19.23 -7.55 38.39
C GLU A 376 -18.61 -8.97 38.37
N VAL A 377 -17.73 -9.23 37.41
CA VAL A 377 -17.09 -10.55 37.18
C VAL A 377 -15.64 -10.61 37.66
N SER A 378 -15.31 -9.84 38.70
CA SER A 378 -13.94 -9.78 39.23
C SER A 378 -13.52 -11.09 39.91
N PRO A 379 -12.25 -11.53 39.76
CA PRO A 379 -11.73 -12.69 40.49
C PRO A 379 -11.82 -12.53 42.02
N GLU A 380 -11.79 -11.29 42.50
CA GLU A 380 -11.86 -10.96 43.93
C GLU A 380 -13.22 -11.30 44.53
N LYS A 381 -14.32 -11.19 43.76
CA LYS A 381 -15.67 -11.57 44.20
C LYS A 381 -15.75 -13.06 44.55
N ILE A 382 -15.11 -13.92 43.74
CA ILE A 382 -15.04 -15.37 44.00
C ILE A 382 -14.23 -15.65 45.28
N LYS A 383 -13.10 -14.97 45.47
CA LYS A 383 -12.29 -15.09 46.70
C LYS A 383 -13.10 -14.67 47.93
N ARG A 384 -13.84 -13.57 47.83
CA ARG A 384 -14.68 -13.04 48.91
C ARG A 384 -15.80 -14.01 49.29
N TRP A 385 -16.52 -14.57 48.33
CA TRP A 385 -17.55 -15.59 48.61
C TRP A 385 -16.98 -16.83 49.29
N ARG A 386 -15.79 -17.29 48.86
CA ARG A 386 -15.11 -18.43 49.52
C ARG A 386 -14.71 -18.09 50.96
N SER A 387 -14.23 -16.87 51.23
CA SER A 387 -13.91 -16.46 52.60
C SER A 387 -15.14 -16.26 53.48
N GLU A 388 -16.22 -15.68 52.94
CA GLU A 388 -17.47 -15.46 53.67
C GLU A 388 -18.16 -16.80 54.00
N ALA A 389 -18.14 -17.76 53.07
CA ALA A 389 -18.66 -19.11 53.31
C ALA A 389 -17.89 -19.84 54.43
N ARG A 390 -16.55 -19.75 54.45
CA ARG A 390 -15.74 -20.31 55.54
C ARG A 390 -15.97 -19.59 56.87
N ALA A 391 -16.16 -18.27 56.85
CA ALA A 391 -16.44 -17.48 58.04
C ALA A 391 -17.80 -17.82 58.67
N ARG A 392 -18.76 -18.34 57.89
CA ARG A 392 -20.06 -18.82 58.40
C ARG A 392 -19.90 -19.91 59.47
N ALA A 393 -18.88 -20.77 59.34
CA ALA A 393 -18.57 -21.81 60.33
C ALA A 393 -18.26 -21.25 61.73
N LEU A 394 -17.88 -19.98 61.83
CA LEU A 394 -17.60 -19.30 63.11
C LEU A 394 -18.86 -18.77 63.79
N LEU A 395 -19.98 -18.65 63.07
CA LEU A 395 -21.25 -18.16 63.61
C LEU A 395 -22.09 -19.34 64.12
N PRO A 396 -22.44 -19.39 65.42
CA PRO A 396 -23.31 -20.45 65.92
C PRO A 396 -24.73 -20.32 65.36
N LYS A 397 -25.36 -21.45 65.08
CA LYS A 397 -26.82 -21.51 64.93
C LYS A 397 -27.43 -21.41 66.32
N VAL A 398 -28.32 -20.42 66.50
CA VAL A 398 -29.05 -20.20 67.75
C VAL A 398 -30.43 -20.83 67.61
N SER A 399 -30.76 -21.78 68.49
CA SER A 399 -32.12 -22.31 68.64
C SER A 399 -32.69 -21.85 69.97
N CYS A 400 -33.95 -21.43 69.98
CA CYS A 400 -34.69 -21.10 71.20
C CYS A 400 -36.02 -21.85 71.17
N GLY A 401 -36.31 -22.61 72.21
CA GLY A 401 -37.56 -23.33 72.38
C GLY A 401 -38.31 -22.83 73.59
N LEU A 402 -39.63 -22.67 73.44
CA LEU A 402 -40.57 -22.47 74.54
C LEU A 402 -41.50 -23.67 74.57
N SER A 403 -41.62 -24.30 75.74
CA SER A 403 -42.53 -25.42 75.96
C SER A 403 -43.51 -25.07 77.06
N LYS A 404 -44.79 -25.35 76.83
CA LYS A 404 -45.86 -25.23 77.82
C LYS A 404 -46.59 -26.55 77.89
N ASN A 405 -46.42 -27.27 78.98
CA ASN A 405 -47.11 -28.52 79.21
C ASN A 405 -48.15 -28.33 80.31
N ARG A 406 -49.37 -28.80 80.02
CA ARG A 406 -50.45 -28.89 80.99
C ARG A 406 -50.95 -30.32 81.00
N SER A 407 -50.95 -30.94 82.17
CA SER A 407 -51.53 -32.26 82.37
C SER A 407 -52.66 -32.16 83.39
N ASP A 408 -53.83 -32.63 82.98
CA ASP A 408 -55.01 -32.73 83.82
C ASP A 408 -55.30 -34.23 84.03
N THR A 409 -55.21 -34.71 85.27
CA THR A 409 -55.45 -36.11 85.59
C THR A 409 -56.87 -36.30 86.11
N TYR A 410 -57.58 -37.31 85.62
CA TYR A 410 -58.91 -37.68 86.11
C TYR A 410 -58.88 -39.11 86.60
N GLU A 411 -59.27 -39.34 87.85
CA GLU A 411 -59.38 -40.66 88.45
C GLU A 411 -60.86 -40.99 88.65
N ILE A 412 -61.29 -42.10 88.08
CA ILE A 412 -62.68 -42.57 88.14
C ILE A 412 -62.74 -43.72 89.14
N TYR A 413 -63.52 -43.52 90.21
CA TYR A 413 -63.76 -44.56 91.20
C TYR A 413 -65.17 -45.12 91.00
N THR A 414 -65.25 -46.42 90.74
CA THR A 414 -66.52 -47.14 90.67
C THR A 414 -66.69 -48.06 91.87
N SER A 415 -67.87 -48.01 92.49
CA SER A 415 -68.20 -48.87 93.62
C SER A 415 -69.69 -49.24 93.60
N ALA A 416 -70.04 -50.37 94.24
CA ALA A 416 -71.41 -50.91 94.24
C ALA A 416 -72.48 -49.93 94.79
N ALA A 417 -72.09 -48.85 95.47
CA ALA A 417 -73.00 -47.85 96.01
C ALA A 417 -72.96 -46.49 95.28
N LYS A 418 -71.88 -46.14 94.58
CA LYS A 418 -71.78 -44.91 93.79
C LYS A 418 -70.49 -44.86 92.97
N ASP A 419 -70.61 -44.27 91.78
CA ASP A 419 -69.47 -43.88 90.95
C ASP A 419 -69.24 -42.37 91.07
N TYR A 420 -67.98 -41.96 91.18
CA TYR A 420 -67.60 -40.55 91.10
C TYR A 420 -66.21 -40.37 90.50
N VAL A 421 -65.99 -39.20 89.90
CA VAL A 421 -64.73 -38.82 89.24
C VAL A 421 -64.08 -37.72 90.05
N ILE A 422 -62.81 -37.91 90.41
CA ILE A 422 -61.96 -36.86 90.99
C ILE A 422 -61.07 -36.33 89.87
N LYS A 423 -61.06 -35.02 89.67
CA LYS A 423 -60.02 -34.35 88.89
C LYS A 423 -58.86 -34.01 89.84
N GLY A 424 -57.67 -34.54 89.55
CA GLY A 424 -56.43 -34.19 90.24
C GLY A 424 -56.00 -32.74 89.94
N PRO A 425 -55.08 -32.16 90.73
CA PRO A 425 -54.64 -30.77 90.54
C PRO A 425 -54.00 -30.58 89.16
N ASP A 426 -54.35 -29.47 88.50
CA ASP A 426 -53.76 -29.11 87.20
C ASP A 426 -52.27 -28.83 87.39
N ASP A 427 -51.42 -29.62 86.72
CA ASP A 427 -49.98 -29.38 86.73
C ASP A 427 -49.59 -28.68 85.43
N THR A 428 -49.08 -27.46 85.56
CA THR A 428 -48.64 -26.63 84.43
C THR A 428 -47.17 -26.29 84.58
N SER A 429 -46.37 -26.67 83.58
CA SER A 429 -44.95 -26.33 83.51
C SER A 429 -44.64 -25.55 82.25
N ASP A 430 -44.03 -24.39 82.43
CA ASP A 430 -43.50 -23.55 81.36
C ASP A 430 -41.95 -23.67 81.40
N GLY A 431 -41.34 -23.99 80.27
CA GLY A 431 -39.90 -24.17 80.13
C GLY A 431 -39.37 -23.40 78.91
N TRP A 432 -38.14 -22.91 79.00
CA TRP A 432 -37.42 -22.36 77.86
C TRP A 432 -36.02 -22.95 77.77
N ASN A 433 -35.51 -23.09 76.55
CA ASN A 433 -34.13 -23.50 76.31
C ASN A 433 -33.52 -22.65 75.18
N VAL A 434 -32.21 -22.42 75.26
CA VAL A 434 -31.42 -21.81 74.19
C VAL A 434 -30.24 -22.72 73.90
N GLY A 435 -30.11 -23.16 72.64
CA GLY A 435 -29.01 -23.97 72.15
C GLY A 435 -28.14 -23.18 71.18
N LEU A 436 -26.82 -23.38 71.27
CA LEU A 436 -25.85 -22.89 70.30
C LEU A 436 -25.15 -24.10 69.67
N SER A 437 -25.09 -24.18 68.34
CA SER A 437 -24.34 -25.21 67.62
C SER A 437 -23.41 -24.61 66.56
N TRP A 438 -22.22 -25.19 66.42
CA TRP A 438 -21.21 -24.79 65.42
C TRP A 438 -20.94 -25.94 64.45
N GLU A 439 -20.75 -25.61 63.18
CA GLU A 439 -20.42 -26.54 62.09
C GLU A 439 -18.96 -26.31 61.66
N LEU A 440 -18.00 -26.63 62.52
CA LEU A 440 -16.57 -26.33 62.29
C LEU A 440 -15.96 -27.09 61.09
N GLY A 441 -16.63 -28.13 60.59
CA GLY A 441 -16.24 -28.84 59.35
C GLY A 441 -16.24 -27.94 58.11
N ASP A 442 -17.17 -26.98 58.06
CA ASP A 442 -17.29 -26.00 56.98
C ASP A 442 -16.06 -25.08 56.85
N LEU A 443 -15.21 -25.02 57.88
CA LEU A 443 -13.94 -24.29 57.83
C LEU A 443 -12.93 -24.96 56.88
N ILE A 444 -12.95 -26.30 56.81
CA ILE A 444 -12.08 -27.12 55.96
C ILE A 444 -12.75 -27.38 54.62
N TRP A 445 -14.01 -27.83 54.64
CA TRP A 445 -14.80 -28.15 53.45
C TRP A 445 -16.27 -27.85 53.71
N SER A 446 -16.85 -26.94 52.93
CA SER A 446 -18.26 -26.56 53.05
C SER A 446 -19.06 -27.11 51.86
N ASP A 447 -20.27 -27.60 52.10
CA ASP A 447 -21.17 -28.07 51.04
C ASP A 447 -21.56 -26.94 50.05
N ASP A 448 -21.52 -25.68 50.50
CA ASP A 448 -21.73 -24.50 49.66
C ASP A 448 -20.62 -24.33 48.60
N GLN A 449 -19.47 -25.00 48.76
CA GLN A 449 -18.34 -24.93 47.83
C GLN A 449 -18.71 -25.44 46.43
N THR A 450 -19.54 -26.47 46.32
CA THR A 450 -20.01 -26.99 45.02
C THR A 450 -20.82 -25.93 44.27
N ASN A 451 -21.72 -25.23 44.97
CA ASN A 451 -22.51 -24.14 44.40
C ASN A 451 -21.65 -22.93 44.02
N ILE A 452 -20.67 -22.58 44.86
CA ILE A 452 -19.70 -21.52 44.57
C ILE A 452 -18.86 -21.87 43.34
N ASP A 453 -18.43 -23.13 43.19
CA ASP A 453 -17.61 -23.56 42.07
C ASP A 453 -18.41 -23.54 40.75
N VAL A 454 -19.67 -23.96 40.75
CA VAL A 454 -20.56 -23.83 39.58
C VAL A 454 -20.74 -22.36 39.20
N ARG A 455 -21.06 -21.48 40.16
CA ARG A 455 -21.19 -20.02 39.91
C ARG A 455 -19.88 -19.39 39.46
N SER A 456 -18.75 -19.83 40.01
CA SER A 456 -17.42 -19.35 39.63
C SER A 456 -17.09 -19.70 38.18
N ARG A 457 -17.47 -20.91 37.73
CA ARG A 457 -17.28 -21.34 36.35
C ARG A 457 -18.09 -20.47 35.39
N LEU A 458 -19.37 -20.26 35.70
CA LEU A 458 -20.25 -19.38 34.91
C LEU A 458 -19.73 -17.94 34.87
N MET A 459 -19.24 -17.41 35.99
CA MET A 459 -18.65 -16.06 36.03
C MET A 459 -17.36 -15.96 35.22
N VAL A 460 -16.50 -16.98 35.26
CA VAL A 460 -15.26 -17.01 34.46
C VAL A 460 -15.58 -17.11 32.97
N GLN A 461 -16.58 -17.92 32.58
CA GLN A 461 -17.08 -17.99 31.21
C GLN A 461 -17.60 -16.63 30.76
N LEU A 462 -18.56 -16.04 31.49
CA LEU A 462 -19.10 -14.71 31.19
C LEU A 462 -18.01 -13.64 31.08
N ARG A 463 -17.01 -13.67 31.97
CA ARG A 463 -15.88 -12.75 31.90
C ARG A 463 -15.09 -12.93 30.61
N ASN A 464 -14.77 -14.16 30.22
CA ASN A 464 -14.00 -14.41 29.01
C ASN A 464 -14.79 -13.97 27.77
N ASP A 465 -16.09 -14.27 27.73
CA ASP A 465 -16.98 -13.86 26.63
C ASP A 465 -17.01 -12.33 26.49
N ILE A 466 -17.25 -11.61 27.60
CA ILE A 466 -17.23 -10.13 27.62
C ILE A 466 -15.88 -9.59 27.15
N LEU A 467 -14.78 -10.18 27.59
CA LEU A 467 -13.44 -9.71 27.23
C LEU A 467 -13.07 -10.00 25.77
N ASP A 468 -13.59 -11.07 25.19
CA ASP A 468 -13.37 -11.41 23.79
C ASP A 468 -14.23 -10.52 22.88
N ASP A 469 -15.49 -10.28 23.24
CA ASP A 469 -16.36 -9.32 22.53
C ASP A 469 -15.79 -7.90 22.60
N LEU A 470 -15.34 -7.47 23.77
CA LEU A 470 -14.67 -6.18 23.97
C LEU A 470 -13.40 -6.07 23.11
N ARG A 471 -12.58 -7.13 23.07
CA ARG A 471 -11.35 -7.17 22.27
C ARG A 471 -11.67 -7.04 20.79
N ARG A 472 -12.66 -7.79 20.31
CA ARG A 472 -13.09 -7.76 18.91
C ARG A 472 -13.58 -6.37 18.53
N ALA A 473 -14.50 -5.81 19.31
CA ALA A 473 -15.05 -4.47 19.05
C ALA A 473 -13.96 -3.39 19.09
N TYR A 474 -13.06 -3.44 20.08
CA TYR A 474 -11.95 -2.49 20.22
C TYR A 474 -10.99 -2.49 19.03
N TYR A 475 -10.50 -3.66 18.62
CA TYR A 475 -9.54 -3.73 17.51
C TYR A 475 -10.18 -3.55 16.14
N GLU A 476 -11.45 -3.95 15.98
CA GLU A 476 -12.22 -3.63 14.77
C GLU A 476 -12.41 -2.11 14.65
N ARG A 477 -12.75 -1.44 15.76
CA ARG A 477 -12.84 0.02 15.82
C ARG A 477 -11.51 0.68 15.46
N LYS A 478 -10.39 0.26 16.09
CA LYS A 478 -9.05 0.80 15.79
C LYS A 478 -8.67 0.64 14.31
N ARG A 479 -8.97 -0.51 13.71
CA ARG A 479 -8.70 -0.77 12.30
C ARG A 479 -9.56 0.14 11.41
N LEU A 480 -10.84 0.29 11.71
CA LEU A 480 -11.76 1.14 10.96
C LEU A 480 -11.40 2.63 11.07
N GLN A 481 -10.99 3.09 12.25
CA GLN A 481 -10.46 4.45 12.45
C GLN A 481 -9.21 4.68 11.61
N PHE A 482 -8.27 3.75 11.64
CA PHE A 482 -7.06 3.82 10.83
C PHE A 482 -7.40 3.87 9.33
N GLU A 483 -8.36 3.07 8.89
CA GLU A 483 -8.86 3.08 7.51
C GLU A 483 -9.51 4.41 7.12
N LEU A 484 -10.36 4.99 8.00
CA LEU A 484 -10.97 6.30 7.78
C LEU A 484 -9.95 7.43 7.71
N MET A 485 -8.88 7.35 8.52
CA MET A 485 -7.79 8.34 8.53
C MET A 485 -6.82 8.19 7.34
N THR A 486 -6.55 6.96 6.88
CA THR A 486 -5.60 6.70 5.78
C THR A 486 -6.22 6.73 4.41
N ASN A 487 -7.53 6.44 4.30
CA ASN A 487 -8.25 6.41 3.02
C ASN A 487 -9.69 6.90 3.17
N PRO A 488 -9.90 8.23 3.35
CA PRO A 488 -11.23 8.81 3.42
C PRO A 488 -11.97 8.56 2.10
N SER A 489 -13.04 7.76 2.15
CA SER A 489 -13.88 7.46 0.99
C SER A 489 -14.53 8.73 0.44
N LYS A 490 -14.46 8.94 -0.88
CA LYS A 490 -15.10 10.07 -1.58
C LYS A 490 -16.61 9.87 -1.80
N ASP A 491 -17.08 8.64 -1.70
CA ASP A 491 -18.51 8.33 -1.74
C ASP A 491 -19.13 8.63 -0.37
N MET A 492 -20.07 9.57 -0.35
CA MET A 492 -20.82 9.96 0.85
C MET A 492 -21.54 8.76 1.46
N GLY A 493 -22.03 7.81 0.64
CA GLY A 493 -22.66 6.59 1.12
C GLY A 493 -21.69 5.70 1.90
N ALA A 494 -20.57 5.32 1.27
CA ALA A 494 -19.53 4.51 1.92
C ALA A 494 -18.88 5.22 3.12
N LYS A 495 -18.74 6.55 3.09
CA LYS A 495 -18.24 7.32 4.25
C LYS A 495 -19.21 7.26 5.42
N PHE A 496 -20.50 7.52 5.16
CA PHE A 496 -21.54 7.43 6.17
C PHE A 496 -21.64 6.02 6.77
N GLU A 497 -21.53 4.98 5.94
CA GLU A 497 -21.53 3.59 6.40
C GLU A 497 -20.38 3.29 7.36
N LYS A 498 -19.15 3.71 7.02
CA LYS A 498 -17.97 3.53 7.88
C LYS A 498 -18.05 4.37 9.16
N GLU A 499 -18.52 5.61 9.09
CA GLU A 499 -18.74 6.44 10.28
C GLU A 499 -19.85 5.86 11.18
N SER A 500 -20.92 5.34 10.59
CA SER A 500 -22.00 4.65 11.31
C SER A 500 -21.49 3.37 11.98
N ARG A 501 -20.66 2.57 11.28
CA ARG A 501 -20.04 1.38 11.86
C ARG A 501 -19.08 1.73 12.99
N LEU A 502 -18.36 2.84 12.87
CA LEU A 502 -17.49 3.34 13.94
C LEU A 502 -18.31 3.71 15.18
N GLN A 503 -19.45 4.38 15.02
CA GLN A 503 -20.37 4.69 16.10
C GLN A 503 -20.96 3.43 16.73
N GLU A 504 -21.38 2.45 15.92
CA GLU A 504 -21.88 1.16 16.39
C GLU A 504 -20.84 0.43 17.27
N LEU A 505 -19.58 0.38 16.83
CA LEU A 505 -18.49 -0.22 17.60
C LEU A 505 -18.18 0.57 18.88
N THR A 506 -18.37 1.90 18.86
CA THR A 506 -18.26 2.72 20.08
C THR A 506 -19.31 2.32 21.09
N GLN A 507 -20.56 2.22 20.64
CA GLN A 507 -21.69 1.83 21.48
C GLN A 507 -21.49 0.42 22.04
N ALA A 508 -21.06 -0.53 21.22
CA ALA A 508 -20.79 -1.89 21.67
C ALA A 508 -19.73 -1.95 22.78
N ILE A 509 -18.67 -1.14 22.68
CA ILE A 509 -17.65 -1.04 23.74
C ILE A 509 -18.23 -0.39 25.01
N ASP A 510 -19.02 0.66 24.86
CA ASP A 510 -19.64 1.36 25.98
C ASP A 510 -20.70 0.52 26.70
N ASP A 511 -21.45 -0.31 25.97
CA ASP A 511 -22.42 -1.28 26.51
C ASP A 511 -21.71 -2.33 27.39
N LEU A 512 -20.47 -2.70 27.03
CA LEU A 512 -19.64 -3.64 27.80
C LEU A 512 -18.87 -2.98 28.95
N THR A 513 -18.65 -1.67 28.91
CA THR A 513 -17.76 -0.95 29.85
C THR A 513 -18.46 0.09 30.72
N GLY A 514 -19.75 0.33 30.52
CA GLY A 514 -20.53 1.33 31.25
C GLY A 514 -20.23 2.77 30.82
N ASN A 515 -20.16 3.04 29.52
CA ASN A 515 -19.83 4.34 28.93
C ASN A 515 -18.40 4.86 29.21
N TYR A 516 -17.46 3.96 29.53
CA TYR A 516 -16.10 4.36 29.88
C TYR A 516 -15.35 4.97 28.70
N LEU A 517 -15.50 4.42 27.49
CA LEU A 517 -14.79 4.89 26.30
C LEU A 517 -15.26 6.29 25.91
N SER A 518 -16.56 6.47 25.74
CA SER A 518 -17.14 7.80 25.44
C SER A 518 -16.83 8.82 26.54
N GLY A 519 -16.87 8.40 27.80
CA GLY A 519 -16.52 9.26 28.93
C GLY A 519 -15.04 9.69 28.94
N HIS A 520 -14.13 8.82 28.51
CA HIS A 520 -12.70 9.14 28.39
C HIS A 520 -12.45 10.12 27.24
N ILE A 521 -13.04 9.86 26.06
CA ILE A 521 -12.90 10.72 24.88
C ILE A 521 -13.36 12.15 25.18
N ARG A 522 -14.55 12.32 25.79
CA ARG A 522 -15.04 13.65 26.19
C ARG A 522 -14.13 14.40 27.17
N LYS A 523 -13.42 13.68 28.04
CA LYS A 523 -12.46 14.29 28.99
C LYS A 523 -11.17 14.74 28.31
N VAL A 524 -10.74 14.01 27.28
CA VAL A 524 -9.58 14.38 26.47
C VAL A 524 -9.92 15.55 25.56
N GLU A 525 -11.11 15.58 24.95
CA GLU A 525 -11.59 16.71 24.12
C GLU A 525 -11.80 18.02 24.91
N ALA A 526 -12.05 17.92 26.21
CA ALA A 526 -12.22 19.08 27.09
C ALA A 526 -10.90 19.68 27.60
N LYS A 527 -9.76 19.05 27.31
CA LYS A 527 -8.40 19.51 27.66
C LYS A 527 -7.69 20.02 26.42
#